data_AF-A0A2X0MBJ5-F1
#
_entry.id   AF-A0A2X0MBJ5-F1
#
_cell.length_a   1.000
_cell.length_b   1.000
_cell.length_c   1.000
_cell.angle_alpha   90.00
_cell.angle_beta   90.00
_cell.angle_gamma   90.00
#
_symmetry.space_group_name_H-M   'P 1'
#
loop_
_entity.id
_entity.type
_entity.pdbx_description
1 polymer ?
#
loop_
_entity_poly.entity_id
_entity_poly.type
_entity_poly.pdbx_seq_one_letter_code
_entity_poly.pdbx_strand_id
1 'polypeptide(L)' 'MSASKKLRACLMCSFVAMPSEFRRDGCPNCDEYLEMKGSSDRVVECTTTKFDGAIALINPRESWVAKWQRNGASPSPTR' A
#
# COMPACT_ATOMS: atom_id res chain seq x y z
N MET A 1 -27.39 1.40 5.04
CA MET A 1 -26.45 1.23 3.90
C MET A 1 -25.05 1.24 4.47
N SER A 2 -24.30 0.14 4.36
CA SER A 2 -22.90 0.14 4.77
C SER A 2 -22.18 1.21 3.94
N ALA A 3 -21.63 2.24 4.57
CA ALA A 3 -20.76 3.16 3.86
C ALA A 3 -19.60 2.32 3.32
N SER A 4 -19.61 2.01 2.02
CA SER A 4 -18.51 1.28 1.38
C SER A 4 -17.26 2.13 1.55
N LYS A 5 -16.50 1.86 2.61
CA LYS A 5 -15.21 2.50 2.89
C LYS A 5 -14.31 2.13 1.74
N LYS A 6 -14.19 3.03 0.75
CA LYS A 6 -13.43 2.78 -0.46
C LYS A 6 -11.97 2.53 -0.08
N LEU A 7 -11.47 1.36 -0.46
CA LEU A 7 -10.05 1.01 -0.34
C LEU A 7 -9.20 2.03 -1.09
N ARG A 8 -7.95 2.16 -0.65
CA ARG A 8 -6.96 3.00 -1.32
C ARG A 8 -5.72 2.17 -1.62
N ALA A 9 -5.08 2.44 -2.75
CA ALA A 9 -3.80 1.86 -3.13
C ALA A 9 -2.69 2.88 -2.89
N CYS A 10 -1.60 2.47 -2.24
CA CYS A 10 -0.40 3.29 -2.08
C CYS A 10 0.22 3.61 -3.44
N LEU A 11 0.49 4.88 -3.72
CA LEU A 11 1.07 5.32 -4.99
C LEU A 11 2.53 4.87 -5.18
N MET A 12 3.21 4.45 -4.11
CA MET A 12 4.61 4.03 -4.15
C MET A 12 4.78 2.52 -4.32
N CYS A 13 3.98 1.69 -3.65
CA CYS A 13 4.15 0.23 -3.65
C CYS A 13 2.88 -0.58 -3.98
N SER A 14 1.78 0.10 -4.32
CA SER A 14 0.51 -0.54 -4.69
C SER A 14 -0.19 -1.35 -3.59
N PHE A 15 0.27 -1.28 -2.32
CA PHE A 15 -0.43 -1.90 -1.20
C PHE A 15 -1.84 -1.32 -1.06
N VAL A 16 -2.84 -2.18 -0.87
CA VAL A 16 -4.26 -1.79 -0.79
C VAL A 16 -4.79 -2.02 0.62
N ALA A 17 -5.34 -0.97 1.23
CA ALA A 17 -5.94 -1.05 2.57
C ALA A 17 -7.01 0.04 2.76
N MET A 18 -7.71 0.01 3.90
CA MET A 18 -8.61 1.09 4.27
C MET A 18 -7.83 2.38 4.58
N PRO A 19 -8.41 3.57 4.31
CA PRO A 19 -7.78 4.84 4.70
C PRO A 19 -7.43 4.92 6.20
N SER A 20 -8.26 4.31 7.04
CA SER A 20 -8.03 4.24 8.49
C SER A 20 -6.82 3.38 8.87
N GLU A 21 -6.50 2.35 8.09
CA GLU A 21 -5.33 1.50 8.34
C GLU A 21 -4.05 2.25 7.96
N PHE A 22 -4.03 2.95 6.82
CA PHE A 22 -2.90 3.83 6.49
C PHE A 22 -2.68 4.93 7.54
N ARG A 23 -3.76 5.53 8.05
CA ARG A 23 -3.64 6.56 9.09
C ARG A 23 -3.16 6.00 10.43
N ARG A 24 -3.56 4.78 10.79
CA ARG A 24 -3.19 4.16 12.07
C ARG A 24 -1.77 3.60 12.03
N ASP A 25 -1.47 2.84 10.99
CA ASP A 25 -0.30 1.96 10.93
C ASP A 25 0.70 2.36 9.82
N GLY A 26 0.34 3.32 8.96
CA GLY A 26 1.14 3.66 7.79
C GLY A 26 1.06 2.62 6.67
N CYS A 27 1.81 2.84 5.59
CA CYS A 27 2.02 1.79 4.59
C CYS A 27 3.14 0.86 5.08
N PRO A 28 2.92 -0.47 5.15
CA PRO A 28 3.91 -1.40 5.69
C PRO A 28 5.24 -1.43 4.91
N ASN A 29 5.24 -0.91 3.68
CA ASN A 29 6.42 -0.92 2.81
C ASN A 29 7.08 0.47 2.66
N CYS A 30 6.39 1.55 3.03
CA CYS A 30 6.79 2.91 2.61
C CYS A 30 6.63 3.98 3.69
N ASP A 31 6.04 3.67 4.85
CA ASP A 31 5.71 4.69 5.85
C ASP A 31 6.93 5.44 6.40
N GLU A 32 8.11 4.82 6.40
CA GLU A 32 9.37 5.46 6.77
C GLU A 32 9.65 6.74 5.94
N TYR A 33 9.16 6.80 4.70
CA TYR A 33 9.31 7.96 3.81
C TYR A 33 8.01 8.74 3.62
N LEU A 34 6.86 8.06 3.72
CA LEU A 34 5.55 8.64 3.43
C LEU A 34 4.86 9.22 4.67
N GLU A 35 5.27 8.87 5.88
CA GLU A 35 4.82 9.49 7.14
C GLU A 35 3.29 9.65 7.21
N MET A 36 2.55 8.57 6.93
CA MET A 36 1.08 8.60 6.86
C MET A 36 0.42 8.45 8.24
N LYS A 37 1.15 7.92 9.23
CA LYS A 37 0.65 7.74 10.60
C LYS A 37 0.17 9.06 11.20
N GLY A 38 -1.06 9.05 11.73
CA GLY A 38 -1.72 10.19 12.34
C GLY A 38 -2.32 11.20 11.35
N SER A 39 -1.83 11.26 10.10
CA SER A 39 -2.18 12.29 9.13
C SER A 39 -3.11 11.80 8.01
N SER A 40 -4.38 12.20 8.06
CA SER A 40 -5.35 11.91 6.98
C SER A 40 -4.97 12.57 5.65
N ASP A 41 -4.35 13.75 5.69
CA ASP A 41 -3.98 14.50 4.49
C ASP A 41 -2.87 13.77 3.73
N ARG A 42 -1.85 13.30 4.47
CA ARG A 42 -0.79 12.43 3.91
C ARG A 42 -1.35 11.15 3.31
N VAL A 43 -2.34 10.52 3.96
CA VAL A 43 -3.02 9.35 3.38
C VAL A 43 -3.68 9.70 2.05
N VAL A 44 -4.35 10.85 1.93
CA VAL A 44 -5.00 11.26 0.68
C VAL A 44 -3.98 11.56 -0.42
N GLU A 45 -2.87 12.21 -0.09
CA GLU A 45 -1.80 12.57 -1.03
C GLU A 45 -1.00 11.35 -1.53
N CYS A 46 -0.72 10.40 -0.65
CA CYS A 46 0.17 9.27 -0.96
C CYS A 46 -0.56 8.01 -1.46
N THR A 47 -1.90 8.06 -1.59
CA THR A 47 -2.70 6.91 -2.01
C THR A 47 -3.84 7.32 -2.96
N THR A 48 -4.38 6.38 -3.74
CA THR A 48 -5.49 6.63 -4.69
C THR A 48 -6.66 5.68 -4.46
N THR A 49 -7.90 6.15 -4.69
CA THR A 49 -9.10 5.29 -4.78
C THR A 49 -9.34 4.75 -6.19
N LYS A 50 -8.55 5.21 -7.18
CA LYS A 50 -8.67 4.83 -8.58
C LYS A 50 -7.59 3.79 -8.91
N PHE A 51 -7.89 2.53 -8.64
CA PHE A 51 -7.06 1.39 -9.02
C PHE A 51 -7.95 0.28 -9.60
N ASP A 52 -7.35 -0.63 -10.36
CA ASP A 52 -8.05 -1.77 -10.97
C ASP A 52 -7.34 -3.08 -10.58
N GLY A 53 -8.13 -4.10 -10.27
CA GLY A 53 -7.65 -5.39 -9.78
C GLY A 53 -7.07 -5.35 -8.36
N ALA A 54 -6.91 -6.53 -7.77
CA ALA A 54 -6.21 -6.73 -6.50
C ALA A 54 -5.52 -8.09 -6.51
N ILE A 55 -4.40 -8.20 -5.79
CA ILE A 55 -3.61 -9.43 -5.67
C ILE A 55 -3.41 -9.72 -4.19
N ALA A 56 -3.91 -10.88 -3.73
CA ALA A 56 -3.54 -11.42 -2.44
C ALA A 56 -2.16 -12.05 -2.55
N LEU A 57 -1.12 -11.35 -2.09
CA LEU A 57 0.26 -11.80 -2.22
C LEU A 57 0.76 -12.41 -0.91
N ILE A 58 0.95 -13.74 -0.89
CA ILE A 58 1.34 -14.49 0.31
C ILE A 58 2.85 -14.68 0.40
N ASN A 59 3.49 -15.18 -0.68
CA ASN A 59 4.94 -15.42 -0.75
C ASN A 59 5.57 -14.60 -1.90
N PRO A 60 5.89 -13.30 -1.67
CA PRO A 60 6.43 -12.42 -2.71
C PRO A 60 7.71 -12.93 -3.40
N ARG A 61 8.62 -13.54 -2.63
CA ARG A 61 9.94 -13.97 -3.12
C ARG A 61 9.86 -15.10 -4.16
N GLU A 62 8.90 -15.99 -4.00
CA GLU A 62 8.69 -17.16 -4.86
C GLU A 62 7.68 -16.90 -5.98
N SER A 63 6.85 -15.87 -5.82
CA SER A 63 5.78 -15.54 -6.76
C SER A 63 6.30 -14.90 -8.05
N TRP A 64 6.06 -15.54 -9.19
CA TRP A 64 6.26 -14.92 -10.50
C TRP A 64 5.41 -13.66 -10.67
N VAL A 65 4.16 -13.67 -10.19
CA VAL A 65 3.26 -12.51 -10.23
C VAL A 65 3.86 -11.34 -9.46
N ALA A 66 4.45 -11.57 -8.29
CA ALA A 66 5.12 -10.52 -7.53
C ALA A 66 6.32 -9.94 -8.28
N LYS A 67 7.15 -10.81 -8.89
CA LYS A 67 8.29 -10.36 -9.72
C LYS A 67 7.82 -9.51 -10.89
N TRP A 68 6.77 -9.95 -11.60
CA TRP A 68 6.17 -9.22 -12.71
C TRP A 68 5.63 -7.85 -12.26
N GLN A 69 4.95 -7.81 -11.12
CA GLN A 69 4.41 -6.58 -10.53
C GLN A 69 5.46 -5.74 -9.78
N ARG A 70 6.74 -6.13 -9.83
CA ARG A 70 7.85 -5.48 -9.12
C ARG A 70 7.68 -5.42 -7.60
N ASN A 71 6.83 -6.30 -7.05
CA ASN A 71 6.60 -6.52 -5.62
C ASN A 71 7.42 -7.72 -5.09
N GLY A 72 8.27 -8.34 -5.92
CA GLY A 72 8.96 -9.60 -5.63
C GLY A 72 10.02 -9.54 -4.52
N ALA A 73 10.49 -8.34 -4.18
CA ALA A 73 11.30 -7.99 -3.01
C ALA A 73 11.79 -6.55 -3.25
N SER A 74 11.51 -5.61 -2.34
CA SER A 74 12.49 -4.54 -2.15
C SER A 74 13.70 -5.17 -1.43
N PRO A 75 14.94 -5.04 -1.95
CA PRO A 75 16.05 -4.89 -1.02
C PRO A 75 15.80 -3.52 -0.36
N SER A 76 15.59 -3.41 0.94
CA SER A 76 16.71 -3.29 1.88
C SER A 76 16.22 -2.63 3.19
N PRO A 77 17.11 -2.44 4.17
CA PRO A 77 17.32 -1.10 4.69
C PRO A 77 18.74 -0.66 4.33
N THR A 78 18.96 -0.21 3.09
CA THR A 78 20.10 0.57 2.57
C THR A 78 20.00 0.70 1.05
N ARG A 79 19.03 1.48 0.56
CA ARG A 79 19.26 2.28 -0.64
C ARG A 79 18.54 3.61 -0.57
#